data_AF-A0A3L7P1Y5-F1
#
_entry.id   AF-A0A3L7P1Y5-F1
#
_cell.length_a   1.000
_cell.length_b   1.000
_cell.length_c   1.000
_cell.angle_alpha   90.00
_cell.angle_beta   90.00
_cell.angle_gamma   90.00
#
_symmetry.space_group_name_H-M   'P 1'
#
loop_
_entity.id
_entity.type
_entity.pdbx_description
1 polymer ?
#
loop_
_entity_poly.entity_id
_entity_poly.type
_entity_poly.pdbx_seq_one_letter_code
_entity_poly.pdbx_strand_id
1 'polypeptide(L)' 'MVSRVASVCTVLLSASSVLAHEGHGHPEHTEGLMHYVVNPSHAMPGVLTVVVVIAAFVLIRKRAQL' A
#
# COMPACT_ATOMS: atom_id res chain seq x y z
N MET A 1 -14.08 -5.78 12.45
CA MET A 1 -13.76 -4.95 11.25
C MET A 1 -12.30 -4.53 11.27
N VAL A 2 -11.82 -3.91 12.36
CA VAL A 2 -10.41 -3.48 12.51
C VAL A 2 -9.40 -4.62 12.27
N SER A 3 -9.60 -5.80 12.86
CA SER A 3 -8.71 -6.95 12.64
C SER A 3 -8.60 -7.39 11.17
N ARG A 4 -9.71 -7.34 10.40
CA ARG A 4 -9.67 -7.69 8.97
C ARG A 4 -8.93 -6.63 8.14
N VAL A 5 -9.14 -5.36 8.45
CA VAL A 5 -8.44 -4.24 7.80
C VAL A 5 -6.95 -4.34 8.09
N ALA A 6 -6.56 -4.60 9.33
CA ALA A 6 -5.17 -4.79 9.72
C ALA A 6 -4.52 -5.95 8.95
N SER A 7 -5.18 -7.12 8.86
CA SER A 7 -4.67 -8.26 8.10
C SER A 7 -4.49 -7.93 6.61
N VAL A 8 -5.45 -7.22 5.99
CA VAL A 8 -5.33 -6.78 4.59
C VAL A 8 -4.16 -5.83 4.41
N CYS A 9 -3.99 -4.84 5.29
CA CYS A 9 -2.86 -3.92 5.23
C CYS A 9 -1.52 -4.66 5.40
N THR A 10 -1.43 -5.62 6.34
CA THR A 10 -0.21 -6.43 6.52
C THR A 10 0.14 -7.17 5.22
N VAL A 11 -0.83 -7.82 4.57
CA VAL A 11 -0.58 -8.54 3.32
C VAL A 11 -0.12 -7.59 2.21
N LEU A 12 -0.77 -6.44 2.05
CA LEU A 12 -0.41 -5.45 1.03
C LEU A 12 0.99 -4.87 1.25
N LEU A 13 1.35 -4.58 2.50
CA LEU A 13 2.69 -4.08 2.86
C LEU A 13 3.77 -5.14 2.63
N SER A 14 3.51 -6.41 2.96
CA SER A 14 4.46 -7.51 2.69
C SER A 14 4.63 -7.78 1.19
N ALA A 15 3.59 -7.57 0.38
CA ALA A 15 3.66 -7.72 -1.07
C ALA A 15 4.61 -6.70 -1.73
N SER A 16 4.70 -5.48 -1.17
CA SER A 16 5.67 -4.47 -1.65
C SER A 16 7.11 -4.97 -1.56
N SER A 17 7.50 -5.65 -0.48
CA SER A 17 8.88 -6.14 -0.33
C SER A 17 9.25 -7.24 -1.33
N VAL A 18 8.26 -7.98 -1.85
CA VAL A 18 8.47 -9.05 -2.84
C VAL A 18 8.43 -8.52 -4.27
N LEU A 19 7.50 -7.60 -4.55
CA LEU A 19 7.26 -7.07 -5.90
C LEU A 19 8.15 -5.88 -6.26
N ALA A 20 8.68 -5.16 -5.28
CA ALA A 20 9.53 -3.99 -5.46
C ALA A 20 10.94 -4.26 -4.93
N HIS A 21 11.63 -5.23 -5.51
CA HIS A 21 13.06 -5.40 -5.23
C HIS A 21 13.88 -4.48 -6.13
N GLU A 22 15.04 -4.04 -5.67
CA GLU A 22 15.89 -3.15 -6.46
C GLU A 22 16.45 -3.84 -7.72
N GLY A 23 16.96 -3.04 -8.67
CA GLY A 23 17.58 -3.53 -9.91
C GLY A 23 16.70 -3.54 -11.16
N HIS A 24 15.51 -2.94 -11.12
CA HIS A 24 14.61 -2.81 -12.28
C HIS A 24 13.78 -1.51 -12.25
N GLY A 25 12.99 -1.24 -13.30
CA GLY A 25 12.13 -0.04 -13.37
C GLY A 25 12.78 1.16 -14.06
N HIS A 26 12.44 2.36 -13.59
CA HIS A 26 12.88 3.64 -14.14
C HIS A 26 14.39 3.77 -13.96
N PRO A 27 15.15 4.05 -15.04
CA PRO A 27 16.60 3.92 -15.04
C PRO A 27 17.30 4.86 -14.05
N GLU A 28 16.67 5.99 -13.70
CA GLU A 28 17.24 6.95 -12.74
C GLU A 28 16.95 6.58 -11.27
N HIS A 29 16.07 5.60 -11.05
CA HIS A 29 15.54 5.21 -9.75
C HIS A 29 15.34 3.69 -9.66
N THR A 30 16.37 2.92 -10.01
CA THR A 30 16.37 1.45 -9.86
C THR A 30 16.71 1.01 -8.44
N GLU A 31 17.25 1.93 -7.63
CA GLU A 31 17.75 1.70 -6.27
C GLU A 31 17.22 2.78 -5.31
N GLY A 32 17.22 2.47 -4.01
CA GLY A 32 16.88 3.41 -2.95
C GLY A 32 15.39 3.72 -2.85
N LEU A 33 15.01 4.59 -1.91
CA LEU A 33 13.59 4.83 -1.58
C LEU A 33 12.75 5.31 -2.77
N MET A 34 13.35 6.09 -3.68
CA MET A 34 12.64 6.61 -4.84
C MET A 34 12.21 5.50 -5.80
N HIS A 35 12.92 4.37 -5.83
CA HIS A 35 12.54 3.18 -6.58
C HIS A 35 11.10 2.75 -6.27
N TYR A 36 10.70 2.81 -5.01
CA TYR A 36 9.38 2.34 -4.54
C TYR A 36 8.25 3.36 -4.80
N VAL A 37 8.59 4.60 -5.14
CA VAL A 37 7.64 5.71 -5.30
C VAL A 37 7.41 6.01 -6.77
N VAL A 38 8.49 6.07 -7.57
CA VAL A 38 8.43 6.53 -8.97
C VAL A 38 8.18 5.40 -9.96
N ASN A 39 8.38 4.14 -9.54
CA ASN A 39 8.03 2.98 -10.35
C ASN A 39 6.58 2.59 -10.08
N PRO A 40 5.66 2.76 -11.05
CA PRO A 40 4.24 2.57 -10.82
C PRO A 40 3.91 1.15 -10.32
N SER A 41 4.60 0.15 -10.86
CA SER A 41 4.50 -1.26 -10.42
C SER A 41 4.81 -1.47 -8.95
N HIS A 42 5.66 -0.62 -8.38
CA HIS A 42 6.13 -0.72 -6.98
C HIS A 42 5.34 0.17 -6.04
N ALA A 43 4.73 1.24 -6.55
CA ALA A 43 3.86 2.14 -5.80
C ALA A 43 2.46 1.54 -5.55
N MET A 44 2.00 0.61 -6.40
CA MET A 44 0.65 0.05 -6.37
C MET A 44 0.21 -0.55 -5.02
N PRO A 45 1.02 -1.39 -4.32
CA PRO A 45 0.61 -1.93 -3.03
C PRO A 45 0.45 -0.84 -1.95
N GLY A 46 1.27 0.22 -2.01
CA GLY A 46 1.13 1.39 -1.14
C GLY A 46 -0.18 2.15 -1.39
N VAL A 47 -0.50 2.41 -2.66
CA VAL A 47 -1.77 3.06 -3.06
C VAL A 47 -2.98 2.25 -2.57
N LEU A 48 -2.97 0.94 -2.78
CA LEU A 48 -4.06 0.05 -2.32
C LEU A 48 -4.20 0.07 -0.80
N THR A 49 -3.09 0.10 -0.06
CA THR A 49 -3.09 0.19 1.40
C THR A 49 -3.79 1.47 1.87
N VAL A 50 -3.45 2.61 1.26
CA VAL A 50 -4.08 3.92 1.57
C VAL A 50 -5.59 3.87 1.30
N VAL A 51 -6.01 3.31 0.17
CA VAL A 51 -7.43 3.17 -0.18
C VAL A 51 -8.18 2.31 0.86
N VAL A 52 -7.62 1.17 1.26
CA VAL A 52 -8.22 0.29 2.28
C VAL A 52 -8.38 1.00 3.62
N VAL A 53 -7.35 1.76 4.05
CA VAL A 53 -7.40 2.52 5.30
C VAL A 53 -8.47 3.61 5.26
N ILE A 54 -8.54 4.38 4.17
CA ILE A 54 -9.56 5.44 4.01
C ILE A 54 -10.97 4.83 4.00
N ALA A 55 -11.18 3.76 3.23
CA ALA A 55 -12.46 3.08 3.17
C ALA A 55 -12.88 2.54 4.55
N ALA A 56 -11.96 1.92 5.28
CA ALA A 56 -12.20 1.46 6.64
C ALA A 56 -12.58 2.62 7.57
N PHE A 57 -11.84 3.73 7.51
CA PHE A 57 -12.12 4.92 8.32
C PHE A 57 -13.51 5.48 8.05
N VAL A 58 -13.87 5.68 6.77
CA VAL A 58 -15.20 6.19 6.36
C VAL A 58 -16.31 5.27 6.84
N LEU A 59 -16.14 3.94 6.70
CA LEU A 59 -17.13 2.96 7.13
C LEU A 59 -17.29 2.92 8.65
N ILE A 60 -16.20 3.04 9.42
CA ILE A 60 -16.26 3.13 10.89
C ILE A 60 -17.00 4.40 11.32
N ARG A 61 -16.66 5.55 10.71
CA ARG A 61 -17.31 6.84 11.00
C ARG A 61 -18.81 6.80 10.71
N LYS A 62 -19.22 6.25 9.55
CA LYS A 62 -20.63 6.09 9.20
C LYS A 62 -21.38 5.20 10.20
N ARG A 63 -20.76 4.12 10.69
CA ARG A 63 -21.37 3.25 11.70
C ARG A 63 -21.50 3.89 13.08
N ALA A 64 -20.62 4.83 13.43
CA ALA A 64 -20.67 5.52 14.71
C ALA A 64 -21.69 6.67 14.75
N GLN A 65 -22.22 7.08 13.58
CA GLN A 65 -23.23 8.13 13.46
C GLN A 65 -24.66 7.60 13.30
N LEU A 66 -24.82 6.27 13.19
CA LEU A 66 -26.09 5.55 13.15
C LEU A 66 -26.36 4.92 14.52
#